data_AF-A0A1E4RBK6-F1
#
_entry.id   AF-A0A1E4RBK6-F1
#
_cell.length_a   1.000
_cell.length_b   1.000
_cell.length_c   1.000
_cell.angle_alpha   90.00
_cell.angle_beta   90.00
_cell.angle_gamma   90.00
#
_symmetry.space_group_name_H-M   'P 1'
#
loop_
_entity.id
_entity.type
_entity.pdbx_description
1 polymer ?
#
loop_
_entity_poly.entity_id
_entity_poly.type
_entity_poly.pdbx_seq_one_letter_code
_entity_poly.pdbx_strand_id
1 'polypeptide(L)'
;MKFSTLSILTFVAAAVADLKFDATVYAPDTTLDGVAIKKVDSHLFVFSVGGDEGVDLSLTFKDSALEDQDGTGVYVNSDTGEVGSVSGTQSPTEDFSYANDILLYQGKSEWKACPSGENKYSLVTGVDCDGSTDIYLVMSNQQEV
;
A
#
# COMPACT_ATOMS: atom_id res chain seq x y z
N MET A 1 11.61 -52.19 -26.62
CA MET A 1 10.59 -51.32 -26.01
C MET A 1 11.33 -50.18 -25.31
N LYS A 2 11.25 -48.95 -25.84
CA LYS A 2 11.87 -47.76 -25.22
C LYS A 2 10.80 -47.08 -24.38
N PHE A 3 10.96 -47.08 -23.06
CA PHE A 3 10.12 -46.30 -22.16
C PHE A 3 10.63 -44.86 -22.16
N SER A 4 9.79 -43.94 -22.63
CA SER A 4 10.05 -42.51 -22.62
C SER A 4 9.66 -41.98 -21.23
N THR A 5 10.64 -41.54 -20.45
CA THR A 5 10.42 -40.99 -19.11
C THR A 5 9.83 -39.59 -19.26
N LEU A 6 8.61 -39.41 -18.75
CA LEU A 6 7.92 -38.11 -18.70
C LEU A 6 8.42 -37.38 -17.44
N SER A 7 9.31 -36.40 -17.60
CA SER A 7 9.69 -35.49 -16.51
C SER A 7 8.55 -34.50 -16.28
N ILE A 8 7.80 -34.70 -15.21
CA ILE A 8 6.81 -33.74 -14.73
C ILE A 8 7.60 -32.63 -14.02
N LEU A 9 7.61 -31.42 -14.61
CA LEU A 9 8.04 -30.22 -13.90
C LEU A 9 6.96 -29.87 -12.87
N THR A 10 7.25 -30.08 -11.60
CA THR A 10 6.44 -29.53 -10.51
C THR A 10 6.80 -28.06 -10.34
N PHE A 11 5.87 -27.16 -10.65
CA PHE A 11 5.97 -25.76 -10.23
C PHE A 11 5.57 -25.69 -8.76
N VAL A 12 6.54 -25.39 -7.89
CA VAL A 12 6.24 -25.02 -6.51
C VAL A 12 5.76 -23.57 -6.56
N ALA A 13 4.48 -23.33 -6.33
CA ALA A 13 4.00 -21.99 -6.02
C ALA A 13 4.60 -21.62 -4.65
N ALA A 14 5.53 -20.68 -4.63
CA ALA A 14 5.94 -20.06 -3.38
C ALA A 14 4.73 -19.27 -2.88
N ALA A 15 4.13 -19.70 -1.77
CA ALA A 15 3.24 -18.83 -1.03
C ALA A 15 4.05 -17.58 -0.68
N VAL A 16 3.58 -16.40 -1.08
CA VAL A 16 4.10 -15.16 -0.52
C VAL A 16 3.84 -15.25 0.97
N ALA A 17 4.90 -15.35 1.77
CA ALA A 17 4.75 -15.27 3.21
C ALA A 17 4.05 -13.94 3.54
N ASP A 18 3.10 -13.97 4.48
CA ASP A 18 2.47 -12.75 4.97
C ASP A 18 3.61 -11.84 5.49
N LEU A 19 3.71 -10.66 4.90
CA LEU A 19 4.80 -9.73 5.18
C LEU A 19 4.21 -8.47 5.81
N LYS A 20 4.62 -8.18 7.04
CA LYS A 20 4.28 -6.95 7.74
C LYS A 20 5.34 -5.88 7.52
N PHE A 21 4.93 -4.63 7.38
CA PHE A 21 5.81 -3.49 7.17
C PHE A 21 5.13 -2.18 7.58
N ASP A 22 5.92 -1.14 7.86
CA ASP A 22 5.44 0.22 8.06
C ASP A 22 5.63 1.02 6.77
N ALA A 23 4.60 1.78 6.36
CA ALA A 23 4.61 2.56 5.13
C ALA A 23 5.19 3.97 5.36
N THR A 24 6.28 4.30 4.66
CA THR A 24 6.96 5.60 4.76
C THR A 24 7.13 6.21 3.37
N VAL A 25 7.10 7.54 3.28
CA VAL A 25 7.31 8.27 2.03
C VAL A 25 8.80 8.33 1.68
N TYR A 26 9.10 8.05 0.42
CA TYR A 26 10.32 8.52 -0.25
C TYR A 26 9.94 9.52 -1.34
N ALA A 27 10.39 10.76 -1.17
CA ALA A 27 10.10 11.88 -2.06
C ALA A 27 11.22 12.92 -1.91
N PRO A 28 12.42 12.62 -2.43
CA PRO A 28 13.61 13.44 -2.20
C PRO A 28 13.36 14.88 -2.63
N ASP A 29 14.00 15.82 -1.92
CA ASP A 29 13.88 17.27 -2.13
C ASP A 29 12.49 17.86 -1.83
N THR A 30 11.59 17.10 -1.20
CA THR A 30 10.30 17.58 -0.70
C THR A 30 10.26 17.58 0.84
N THR A 31 9.34 18.35 1.42
CA THR A 31 9.08 18.31 2.87
C THR A 31 8.39 17.03 3.32
N LEU A 32 7.98 16.17 2.39
CA LEU A 32 7.33 14.89 2.65
C LEU A 32 8.34 13.73 2.71
N ASP A 33 9.62 13.94 2.38
CA ASP A 33 10.60 12.86 2.43
C ASP A 33 10.74 12.29 3.85
N GLY A 34 10.64 10.96 3.98
CA GLY A 34 10.75 10.27 5.25
C GLY A 34 9.54 10.40 6.18
N VAL A 35 8.44 11.04 5.76
CA VAL A 35 7.22 11.11 6.60
C VAL A 35 6.47 9.77 6.56
N ALA A 36 5.93 9.37 7.70
CA ALA A 36 5.09 8.17 7.79
C ALA A 36 3.73 8.39 7.11
N ILE A 37 3.15 7.32 6.58
CA ILE A 37 1.72 7.28 6.28
C ILE A 37 0.98 7.06 7.60
N LYS A 38 -0.13 7.77 7.82
CA LYS A 38 -0.90 7.73 9.06
C LYS A 38 -2.29 7.17 8.83
N LYS A 39 -2.72 6.28 9.75
CA LYS A 39 -4.13 5.95 9.93
C LYS A 39 -4.74 6.91 10.94
N VAL A 40 -5.79 7.62 10.54
CA VAL A 40 -6.47 8.64 11.33
C VAL A 40 -7.92 8.22 11.56
N ASP A 41 -8.32 8.05 12.82
CA ASP A 41 -9.65 7.54 13.18
C ASP A 41 -10.80 8.45 12.70
N SER A 42 -10.55 9.76 12.60
CA SER A 42 -11.53 10.74 12.10
C SER A 42 -11.73 10.67 10.58
N HIS A 43 -10.85 9.96 9.85
CA HIS A 43 -10.80 9.90 8.39
C HIS A 43 -10.51 8.48 7.86
N LEU A 44 -11.21 7.46 8.37
CA LEU A 44 -10.95 6.04 8.03
C LEU A 44 -10.92 5.72 6.52
N PHE A 45 -11.64 6.49 5.71
CA PHE A 45 -11.72 6.29 4.26
C PHE A 45 -10.46 6.69 3.50
N VAL A 46 -9.52 7.40 4.14
CA VAL A 46 -8.30 7.88 3.49
C VAL A 46 -7.14 7.99 4.49
N PHE A 47 -6.03 7.35 4.16
CA PHE A 47 -4.79 7.48 4.90
C PHE A 47 -4.16 8.85 4.66
N SER A 48 -3.56 9.40 5.71
CA SER A 48 -2.89 10.70 5.64
C SER A 48 -1.41 10.52 5.33
N VAL A 49 -0.84 11.43 4.55
CA VAL A 49 0.60 11.48 4.29
C VAL A 49 1.22 12.47 5.29
N GLY A 50 1.83 11.94 6.35
CA GLY A 50 2.39 12.72 7.46
C GLY A 50 1.33 13.30 8.41
N GLY A 51 1.72 14.35 9.14
CA GLY A 51 0.92 14.99 10.17
C GLY A 51 1.11 14.41 11.59
N ASP A 52 0.57 15.13 12.58
CA ASP A 52 0.67 14.77 14.01
C ASP A 52 -0.54 13.95 14.51
N GLU A 53 -1.58 13.82 13.70
CA GLU A 53 -2.79 13.06 14.03
C GLU A 53 -2.65 11.59 13.63
N GLY A 54 -3.29 10.70 14.40
CA GLY A 54 -3.35 9.29 14.11
C GLY A 54 -2.09 8.53 14.50
N VAL A 55 -1.95 7.33 13.95
CA VAL A 55 -0.83 6.41 14.20
C VAL A 55 -0.14 6.06 12.89
N ASP A 56 1.15 5.72 12.95
CA ASP A 56 1.88 5.24 11.78
C ASP A 56 1.22 3.98 11.24
N LEU A 57 1.01 3.96 9.93
CA LEU A 57 0.33 2.89 9.23
C LEU A 57 1.28 1.69 9.10
N SER A 58 0.88 0.58 9.73
CA SER A 58 1.51 -0.71 9.56
C SER A 58 0.59 -1.60 8.75
N LEU A 59 1.11 -2.21 7.70
CA LEU A 59 0.37 -3.03 6.75
C LEU A 59 0.90 -4.45 6.77
N THR A 60 0.02 -5.41 6.50
CA THR A 60 0.36 -6.82 6.34
C THR A 60 -0.18 -7.31 5.00
N PHE A 61 0.68 -7.92 4.19
CA PHE A 61 0.24 -8.63 2.99
C PHE A 61 -0.62 -9.84 3.35
N LYS A 62 -1.73 -9.98 2.63
CA LYS A 62 -2.60 -11.16 2.61
C LYS A 62 -2.84 -11.51 1.15
N ASP A 63 -2.04 -12.45 0.62
CA ASP A 63 -1.92 -12.69 -0.82
C ASP A 63 -1.60 -11.38 -1.58
N SER A 64 -2.50 -10.90 -2.45
CA SER A 64 -2.40 -9.64 -3.18
C SER A 64 -3.23 -8.50 -2.55
N ALA A 65 -3.78 -8.70 -1.36
CA ALA A 65 -4.45 -7.67 -0.58
C ALA A 65 -3.56 -7.19 0.58
N LEU A 66 -3.97 -6.09 1.22
CA LEU A 66 -3.34 -5.55 2.42
C LEU A 66 -4.35 -5.46 3.55
N GLU A 67 -3.91 -5.72 4.77
CA GLU A 67 -4.60 -5.42 6.01
C GLU A 67 -3.81 -4.37 6.80
N ASP A 68 -4.50 -3.43 7.44
CA ASP A 68 -3.90 -2.50 8.38
C ASP A 68 -3.63 -3.14 9.75
N GLN A 69 -3.03 -2.38 10.66
CA GLN A 69 -2.65 -2.84 12.00
C GLN A 69 -3.83 -3.37 12.85
N ASP A 70 -5.08 -3.08 12.49
CA ASP A 70 -6.27 -3.57 13.18
C ASP A 70 -6.86 -4.82 12.50
N GLY A 71 -6.20 -5.35 11.47
CA GLY A 71 -6.69 -6.44 10.63
C GLY A 71 -7.81 -6.01 9.68
N THR A 72 -7.97 -4.70 9.44
CA THR A 72 -8.96 -4.20 8.48
C THR A 72 -8.32 -4.11 7.10
N GLY A 73 -8.98 -4.67 6.08
CA GLY A 73 -8.45 -4.61 4.72
C GLY A 73 -8.28 -3.18 4.21
N VAL A 74 -7.36 -2.98 3.26
CA VAL A 74 -7.16 -1.70 2.57
C VAL A 74 -8.05 -1.63 1.33
N TYR A 75 -8.64 -0.47 1.08
CA TYR A 75 -9.48 -0.18 -0.07
C TYR A 75 -8.89 0.98 -0.88
N VAL A 76 -8.89 0.82 -2.20
CA VAL A 76 -8.62 1.91 -3.16
C VAL A 76 -9.94 2.30 -3.82
N ASN A 77 -10.34 3.56 -3.67
CA ASN A 77 -11.52 4.09 -4.35
C ASN A 77 -11.22 4.25 -5.84
N SER A 78 -11.99 3.57 -6.71
CA SER A 78 -11.78 3.60 -8.16
C SER A 78 -12.07 4.94 -8.81
N ASP A 79 -12.89 5.78 -8.17
CA ASP A 79 -13.32 7.07 -8.72
C ASP A 79 -12.36 8.20 -8.32
N THR A 80 -11.84 8.15 -7.09
CA THR A 80 -10.98 9.22 -6.52
C THR A 80 -9.51 8.83 -6.41
N GLY A 81 -9.19 7.52 -6.47
CA GLY A 81 -7.86 6.99 -6.19
C GLY A 81 -7.48 7.01 -4.71
N GLU A 82 -8.34 7.52 -3.82
CA GLU A 82 -8.06 7.58 -2.38
C GLU A 82 -7.88 6.18 -1.79
N VAL A 83 -6.92 6.07 -0.87
CA VAL A 83 -6.52 4.81 -0.25
C VAL A 83 -6.77 4.88 1.24
N GLY A 84 -7.53 3.95 1.79
CA GLY A 84 -7.86 3.92 3.22
C GLY A 84 -8.26 2.53 3.70
N SER A 85 -8.73 2.45 4.95
CA SER A 85 -9.26 1.20 5.48
C SER A 85 -10.66 0.92 4.90
N VAL A 86 -10.96 -0.35 4.67
CA VAL A 86 -12.29 -0.83 4.29
C VAL A 86 -13.32 -0.36 5.31
N SER A 87 -14.48 0.07 4.78
CA SER A 87 -15.60 0.55 5.58
C SER A 87 -16.93 0.09 4.99
N GLY A 88 -17.94 -0.08 5.86
CA GLY A 88 -19.29 -0.44 5.44
C GLY A 88 -19.33 -1.74 4.64
N THR A 89 -19.71 -1.66 3.37
CA THR A 89 -19.84 -2.81 2.45
C THR A 89 -18.68 -2.94 1.46
N GLN A 90 -17.61 -2.14 1.63
CA GLN A 90 -16.41 -2.25 0.81
C GLN A 90 -15.75 -3.61 1.03
N SER A 91 -15.11 -4.14 -0.01
CA SER A 91 -14.22 -5.30 0.09
C SER A 91 -12.78 -4.83 -0.04
N PRO A 92 -11.80 -5.53 0.57
CA PRO A 92 -10.39 -5.20 0.39
C PRO A 92 -10.02 -5.20 -1.09
N THR A 93 -9.20 -4.25 -1.49
CA THR A 93 -8.64 -4.18 -2.83
C THR A 93 -7.49 -5.18 -2.96
N GLU A 94 -7.42 -5.85 -4.12
CA GLU A 94 -6.34 -6.77 -4.48
C GLU A 94 -5.29 -6.08 -5.37
N ASP A 95 -4.40 -6.85 -6.02
CA ASP A 95 -3.33 -6.37 -6.90
C ASP A 95 -2.26 -5.47 -6.24
N PHE A 96 -2.12 -5.54 -4.91
CA PHE A 96 -0.94 -5.03 -4.24
C PHE A 96 0.24 -5.98 -4.43
N SER A 97 1.42 -5.40 -4.60
CA SER A 97 2.69 -6.13 -4.71
C SER A 97 3.83 -5.20 -4.29
N TYR A 98 5.07 -5.67 -4.35
CA TYR A 98 6.22 -4.81 -4.10
C TYR A 98 7.42 -5.20 -4.95
N ALA A 99 8.31 -4.24 -5.18
CA ALA A 99 9.60 -4.46 -5.83
C ALA A 99 10.65 -3.50 -5.25
N ASN A 100 11.82 -4.02 -4.87
CA ASN A 100 12.89 -3.23 -4.24
C ASN A 100 12.38 -2.38 -3.06
N ASP A 101 11.61 -3.00 -2.15
CA ASP A 101 10.99 -2.36 -0.99
C ASP A 101 10.01 -1.22 -1.29
N ILE A 102 9.60 -1.05 -2.55
CA ILE A 102 8.57 -0.08 -2.95
C ILE A 102 7.25 -0.82 -3.12
N LEU A 103 6.22 -0.35 -2.41
CA LEU A 103 4.86 -0.83 -2.55
C LEU A 103 4.31 -0.44 -3.93
N LEU A 104 3.63 -1.38 -4.57
CA LEU A 104 3.01 -1.22 -5.88
C LEU A 104 1.52 -1.57 -5.80
N TYR A 105 0.72 -0.87 -6.59
CA TYR A 105 -0.67 -1.22 -6.86
C TYR A 105 -0.85 -1.42 -8.37
N GLN A 106 -1.44 -2.55 -8.76
CA GLN A 106 -1.57 -2.96 -10.17
C GLN A 106 -0.22 -2.94 -10.92
N GLY A 107 0.86 -3.31 -10.20
CA GLY A 107 2.22 -3.33 -10.73
C GLY A 107 2.88 -1.96 -10.92
N LYS A 108 2.30 -0.88 -10.36
CA LYS A 108 2.79 0.49 -10.52
C LYS A 108 3.03 1.18 -9.17
N SER A 109 3.96 2.13 -9.16
CA SER A 109 4.25 3.01 -8.02
C SER A 109 3.69 4.43 -8.21
N GLU A 110 2.48 4.56 -8.77
CA GLU A 110 1.83 5.85 -9.09
C GLU A 110 1.14 6.46 -7.84
N TRP A 111 1.87 6.57 -6.72
CA TRP A 111 1.37 7.14 -5.47
C TRP A 111 1.53 8.65 -5.42
N LYS A 112 0.56 9.32 -4.80
CA LYS A 112 0.53 10.77 -4.68
C LYS A 112 0.09 11.21 -3.29
N ALA A 113 0.68 12.30 -2.82
CA ALA A 113 0.20 13.09 -1.70
C ALA A 113 -0.66 14.23 -2.24
N CYS A 114 -1.98 14.17 -1.98
CA CYS A 114 -2.95 15.14 -2.46
C CYS A 114 -3.33 16.13 -1.36
N PRO A 115 -3.19 17.45 -1.56
CA PRO A 115 -3.58 18.44 -0.56
C PRO A 115 -5.06 18.29 -0.16
N SER A 116 -5.32 18.15 1.14
CA SER A 116 -6.67 18.03 1.73
C SER A 116 -6.94 19.08 2.82
N GLY A 117 -5.96 19.95 3.08
CA GLY A 117 -6.04 21.07 4.01
C GLY A 117 -4.68 21.74 4.19
N GLU A 118 -4.60 22.71 5.09
CA GLU A 118 -3.32 23.37 5.40
C GLU A 118 -2.32 22.34 5.97
N ASN A 119 -1.26 22.06 5.21
CA ASN A 119 -0.24 21.04 5.52
C ASN A 119 -0.82 19.63 5.78
N LYS A 120 -1.97 19.31 5.18
CA LYS A 120 -2.61 18.00 5.26
C LYS A 120 -2.70 17.40 3.87
N TYR A 121 -2.35 16.13 3.79
CA TYR A 121 -2.28 15.41 2.52
C TYR A 121 -2.96 14.05 2.65
N SER A 122 -3.80 13.74 1.68
CA SER A 122 -4.43 12.43 1.50
C SER A 122 -3.57 11.54 0.60
N LEU A 123 -3.50 10.25 0.90
CA LEU A 123 -2.84 9.27 0.05
C LEU A 123 -3.77 8.86 -1.11
N VAL A 124 -3.26 8.99 -2.34
CA VAL A 124 -3.99 8.69 -3.57
C VAL A 124 -3.12 7.86 -4.52
N THR A 125 -3.74 7.03 -5.37
CA THR A 125 -3.08 6.30 -6.45
C THR A 125 -3.84 6.40 -7.77
N GLY A 126 -3.12 6.49 -8.89
CA GLY A 126 -3.69 6.43 -10.24
C GLY A 126 -4.53 7.63 -10.70
N VAL A 127 -4.70 8.67 -9.86
CA VAL A 127 -5.46 9.88 -10.17
C VAL A 127 -4.67 11.11 -9.73
N ASP A 128 -4.69 12.17 -10.55
CA ASP A 128 -4.09 13.47 -10.21
C ASP A 128 -5.07 14.37 -9.46
N CYS A 129 -4.55 15.18 -8.56
CA CYS A 129 -5.26 16.29 -7.91
C CYS A 129 -4.44 17.58 -8.02
N ASP A 130 -5.09 18.73 -7.89
CA ASP A 130 -4.39 20.01 -7.96
C ASP A 130 -3.39 20.15 -6.80
N GLY A 131 -2.14 20.46 -7.12
CA GLY A 131 -1.05 20.53 -6.15
C GLY A 131 -0.54 19.18 -5.63
N SER A 132 -0.84 18.06 -6.30
CA SER A 132 -0.31 16.75 -5.91
C SER A 132 1.22 16.71 -5.91
N THR A 133 1.81 15.98 -4.96
CA THR A 133 3.23 15.63 -4.97
C THR A 133 3.38 14.13 -5.24
N ASP A 134 4.19 13.77 -6.23
CA ASP A 134 4.54 12.37 -6.50
C ASP A 134 5.39 11.81 -5.35
N ILE A 135 5.04 10.62 -4.88
CA ILE A 135 5.73 9.95 -3.78
C ILE A 135 5.95 8.47 -4.10
N TYR A 136 6.93 7.86 -3.45
CA TYR A 136 7.04 6.40 -3.35
C TYR A 136 6.67 5.96 -1.95
N LEU A 137 5.96 4.84 -1.85
CA LEU A 137 5.69 4.19 -0.58
C LEU A 137 6.76 3.12 -0.35
N VAL A 138 7.67 3.40 0.56
CA VAL A 138 8.75 2.49 0.97
C VAL A 138 8.27 1.65 2.15
N MET A 139 8.51 0.35 2.03
CA MET A 139 8.24 -0.65 3.06
C MET A 139 9.41 -0.69 4.05
N SER A 140 9.19 -0.16 5.24
CA SER A 140 10.17 -0.14 6.33
C SER A 140 9.79 -1.14 7.43
N ASN A 141 10.73 -1.46 8.34
CA ASN A 141 10.50 -2.38 9.46
C ASN A 141 9.87 -3.72 9.06
N GLN A 142 10.31 -4.29 7.93
CA GLN A 142 9.75 -5.50 7.37
C GLN A 142 9.91 -6.71 8.30
N GLN A 143 8.84 -7.48 8.48
CA GLN A 143 8.79 -8.68 9.31
C GLN A 143 7.90 -9.76 8.68
N GLU A 144 8.42 -10.97 8.50
CA GLU A 144 7.61 -12.14 8.12
C GLU A 144 6.66 -12.54 9.26
N VAL A 145 5.42 -12.91 8.93
CA VAL A 145 4.33 -13.19 9.88
C VAL A 145 3.80 -14.62 9.75
#